data_AF-A0A7J6TAQ2-F1
#
_entry.id   AF-A0A7J6TAQ2-F1
#
_cell.length_a   1.000
_cell.length_b   1.000
_cell.length_c   1.000
_cell.angle_alpha   90.00
_cell.angle_beta   90.00
_cell.angle_gamma   90.00
#
_symmetry.space_group_name_H-M   'P 1'
#
loop_
_entity.id
_entity.type
_entity.pdbx_description
1 polymer ?
#
loop_
_entity_poly.entity_id
_entity_poly.type
_entity_poly.pdbx_seq_one_letter_code
_entity_poly.pdbx_strand_id
1 'polypeptide(L)'
;QIVNAVLKKAQTKNKGGMELKPFQVKNHMWLFVNALIENPTFDSQTKETLTLKIAKFGSKCALSEGTMKKVLNSGIVDQVVNWAKFKQTATLQSKMKGGTGGHTRILGIPKLEDANDAGGRHSDRCTLILTEGDSAKALA
;
A
#
# COMPACT_ATOMS: atom_id res chain seq x y z
N GLN A 1 8.69 14.70 -2.17
CA GLN A 1 9.13 14.96 -0.78
C GLN A 1 8.16 14.35 0.23
N ILE A 2 6.92 14.83 0.33
CA ILE A 2 5.93 14.33 1.33
C ILE A 2 5.61 12.84 1.16
N VAL A 3 5.23 12.42 -0.05
CA VAL A 3 4.86 11.02 -0.34
C VAL A 3 5.95 10.04 0.10
N ASN A 4 7.21 10.32 -0.24
CA ASN A 4 8.33 9.45 0.11
C ASN A 4 8.55 9.37 1.62
N ALA A 5 8.39 10.49 2.34
CA ALA A 5 8.53 10.53 3.79
C ALA A 5 7.42 9.71 4.48
N VAL A 6 6.17 9.90 4.06
CA VAL A 6 5.02 9.14 4.56
C VAL A 6 5.18 7.65 4.23
N LEU A 7 5.57 7.32 2.99
CA LEU A 7 5.79 5.95 2.55
C LEU A 7 6.85 5.23 3.41
N LYS A 8 8.00 5.86 3.64
CA LYS A 8 9.07 5.29 4.46
C LYS A 8 8.59 5.00 5.90
N LYS A 9 7.86 5.94 6.51
CA LYS A 9 7.34 5.80 7.87
C LYS A 9 6.22 4.74 7.94
N ALA A 10 5.33 4.71 6.95
CA ALA A 10 4.25 3.74 6.85
C ALA A 10 4.77 2.32 6.63
N GLN A 11 5.75 2.13 5.73
CA GLN A 11 6.37 0.84 5.48
C GLN A 11 7.08 0.28 6.74
N THR A 12 7.70 1.16 7.52
CA THR A 12 8.32 0.79 8.81
C THR A 12 7.28 0.33 9.85
N LYS A 13 6.07 0.92 9.83
CA LYS A 13 4.96 0.49 10.70
C LYS A 13 4.25 -0.76 10.17
N ASN A 14 4.27 -1.01 8.86
CA ASN A 14 3.60 -2.15 8.20
C ASN A 14 4.56 -3.34 7.96
N LYS A 15 5.48 -3.62 8.89
CA LYS A 15 6.42 -4.75 8.76
C LYS A 15 5.66 -6.08 8.61
N GLY A 16 6.01 -6.86 7.60
CA GLY A 16 5.36 -8.14 7.28
C GLY A 16 3.98 -7.99 6.61
N GLY A 17 3.48 -6.78 6.40
CA GLY A 17 2.27 -6.51 5.66
C GLY A 17 2.50 -6.33 4.16
N MET A 18 1.43 -5.99 3.44
CA MET A 18 1.50 -5.63 2.02
C MET A 18 2.52 -4.51 1.74
N GLU A 19 3.27 -4.64 0.65
CA GLU A 19 4.17 -3.58 0.16
C GLU A 19 3.36 -2.35 -0.28
N LEU A 20 3.68 -1.18 0.28
CA LEU A 20 3.05 0.07 -0.08
C LEU A 20 3.73 0.70 -1.29
N LYS A 21 2.92 1.20 -2.24
CA LYS A 21 3.39 1.92 -3.43
C LYS A 21 3.11 3.42 -3.34
N PRO A 22 3.91 4.29 -3.97
CA PRO A 22 3.73 5.75 -3.88
C PRO A 22 2.33 6.26 -4.26
N PHE A 23 1.68 5.64 -5.25
CA PHE A 23 0.33 6.04 -5.66
C PHE A 23 -0.72 5.79 -4.57
N GLN A 24 -0.54 4.77 -3.74
CA GLN A 24 -1.48 4.45 -2.67
C GLN A 24 -1.43 5.54 -1.59
N VAL A 25 -0.23 6.04 -1.29
CA VAL A 25 -0.07 7.19 -0.38
C VAL A 25 -0.68 8.45 -0.99
N LYS A 26 -0.45 8.73 -2.29
CA LYS A 26 -1.04 9.89 -2.98
C LYS A 26 -2.57 9.91 -2.90
N ASN A 27 -3.22 8.75 -3.00
CA ASN A 27 -4.68 8.65 -2.94
C ASN A 27 -5.26 8.98 -1.54
N HIS A 28 -4.43 9.03 -0.50
CA HIS A 28 -4.83 9.41 0.87
C HIS A 28 -4.40 10.84 1.21
N MET A 29 -4.04 11.64 0.21
CA MET A 29 -3.59 13.01 0.39
C MET A 29 -4.56 13.98 -0.25
N TRP A 30 -4.88 15.04 0.49
CA TRP A 30 -5.48 16.24 -0.06
C TRP A 30 -4.48 17.37 0.02
N LEU A 31 -4.21 18.02 -1.12
CA LEU A 31 -3.19 19.06 -1.22
C LEU A 31 -3.82 20.34 -1.78
N PHE A 32 -3.57 21.45 -1.09
CA PHE A 32 -3.86 22.78 -1.57
C PHE A 32 -2.53 23.44 -1.91
N VAL A 33 -2.42 23.95 -3.14
CA VAL A 33 -1.20 24.59 -3.65
C VAL A 33 -1.58 25.96 -4.18
N ASN A 34 -0.94 26.99 -3.64
CA ASN A 34 -0.96 28.33 -4.21
C ASN A 34 0.51 28.73 -4.41
N ALA A 35 0.89 29.08 -5.64
CA ALA A 35 2.25 29.38 -6.00
C ALA A 35 2.29 30.43 -7.13
N LEU A 36 3.35 31.25 -7.12
CA LEU A 36 3.66 32.18 -8.19
C LEU A 36 4.83 31.62 -8.99
N ILE A 37 4.58 31.37 -10.27
CA ILE A 37 5.56 30.75 -11.19
C ILE A 37 5.97 31.81 -12.21
N GLU A 38 7.28 32.02 -12.34
CA GLU A 38 7.83 32.96 -13.32
C GLU A 38 7.74 32.37 -14.74
N ASN A 39 7.13 33.13 -15.67
CA ASN A 39 6.95 32.74 -17.08
C ASN A 39 6.40 31.31 -17.25
N PRO A 40 5.18 31.02 -16.75
CA PRO A 40 4.64 29.67 -16.72
C PRO A 40 4.34 29.16 -18.14
N THR A 41 4.55 27.85 -18.35
CA THR A 41 4.14 27.14 -19.57
C THR A 41 3.07 26.12 -19.23
N PHE A 42 2.06 26.00 -20.09
CA PHE A 42 0.93 25.09 -19.91
C PHE A 42 0.83 24.14 -21.11
N ASP A 43 0.05 23.07 -20.93
CA ASP A 43 -0.27 22.11 -21.98
C ASP A 43 -1.18 22.70 -23.07
N SER A 44 -2.07 23.61 -22.67
CA SER A 44 -3.11 24.17 -23.52
C SER A 44 -3.50 25.60 -23.11
N GLN A 45 -4.37 26.21 -23.91
CA GLN A 45 -4.88 27.56 -23.65
C GLN A 45 -5.76 27.66 -22.40
N THR A 46 -6.41 26.57 -21.96
CA THR A 46 -7.18 26.57 -20.71
C THR A 46 -6.29 26.63 -19.48
N LYS A 47 -4.98 26.37 -19.65
CA LYS A 47 -3.95 26.49 -18.60
C LYS A 47 -4.22 25.63 -17.37
N GLU A 48 -4.79 24.45 -17.58
CA GLU A 48 -5.13 23.52 -16.50
C GLU A 48 -3.92 22.74 -15.99
N THR A 49 -2.97 22.39 -16.88
CA THR A 49 -1.76 21.64 -16.50
C THR A 49 -0.51 22.48 -16.71
N LEU A 50 0.16 22.86 -15.62
CA LEU A 50 1.49 23.47 -15.67
C LEU A 50 2.53 22.42 -16.14
N THR A 51 3.26 22.71 -17.22
CA THR A 51 4.27 21.82 -17.83
C THR A 51 5.71 22.27 -17.60
N LEU A 52 5.90 23.46 -17.04
CA LEU A 52 7.22 24.04 -16.82
C LEU A 52 8.06 23.13 -15.90
N LYS A 53 9.34 22.95 -16.24
CA LYS A 53 10.25 22.16 -15.40
C LYS A 53 10.58 22.92 -14.10
N ILE A 54 10.67 22.20 -12.99
CA ILE A 54 10.94 22.74 -11.64
C ILE A 54 12.16 23.67 -11.61
N ALA A 55 13.21 23.35 -12.38
CA ALA A 55 14.43 24.16 -12.45
C ALA A 55 14.21 25.60 -12.98
N LYS A 56 13.09 25.85 -13.67
CA LYS A 56 12.74 27.15 -14.26
C LYS A 56 11.63 27.88 -13.51
N PHE A 57 11.22 27.41 -12.34
CA PHE A 57 10.11 28.04 -11.59
C PHE A 57 10.41 29.44 -11.07
N GLY A 58 11.67 29.90 -11.08
CA GLY A 58 12.10 31.15 -10.46
C GLY A 58 12.15 31.10 -8.93
N SER A 59 11.59 30.05 -8.32
CA SER A 59 11.59 29.83 -6.87
C SER A 59 11.71 28.34 -6.52
N LYS A 60 12.07 28.04 -5.26
CA LYS A 60 12.13 26.67 -4.73
C LYS A 60 11.17 26.53 -3.55
N CYS A 61 10.35 25.49 -3.56
CA CYS A 61 9.52 25.11 -2.42
C CYS A 61 10.24 24.05 -1.58
N ALA A 62 10.97 24.49 -0.56
CA ALA A 62 11.59 23.61 0.43
C ALA A 62 10.65 23.47 1.63
N LEU A 63 10.21 22.24 1.92
CA LEU A 63 9.40 21.96 3.10
C LEU A 63 10.31 21.89 4.33
N SER A 64 10.02 22.70 5.35
CA SER A 64 10.76 22.64 6.60
C SER A 64 10.55 21.31 7.32
N GLU A 65 11.54 20.89 8.11
CA GLU A 65 11.45 19.67 8.92
C GLU A 65 10.26 19.70 9.88
N GLY A 66 9.95 20.88 10.45
CA GLY A 66 8.80 21.10 11.31
C GLY A 66 7.48 20.79 10.60
N THR A 67 7.30 21.28 9.37
CA THR A 67 6.12 20.96 8.56
C THR A 67 6.06 19.47 8.23
N MET A 68 7.18 18.86 7.85
CA MET A 68 7.22 17.43 7.58
C MET A 68 6.84 16.59 8.81
N LYS A 69 7.32 16.96 10.00
CA LYS A 69 6.98 16.29 11.26
C LYS A 69 5.48 16.42 11.57
N LYS A 70 4.89 17.60 11.35
CA LYS A 70 3.43 17.81 11.48
C LYS A 70 2.64 16.90 10.52
N VAL A 71 3.05 16.83 9.25
CA VAL A 71 2.41 15.94 8.27
C VAL A 71 2.51 14.47 8.70
N LEU A 72 3.68 14.02 9.12
CA LEU A 72 3.90 12.64 9.58
C LEU A 72 3.16 12.28 10.89
N ASN A 73 2.62 13.28 11.59
CA ASN A 73 1.82 13.14 12.82
C ASN A 73 0.34 13.51 12.61
N SER A 74 -0.07 13.89 11.40
CA SER A 74 -1.45 14.26 11.07
C SER A 74 -2.44 13.09 11.03
N GLY A 75 -2.00 11.87 11.34
CA GLY A 75 -2.78 10.63 11.21
C GLY A 75 -2.70 9.97 9.83
N ILE A 76 -2.15 10.65 8.81
CA ILE A 76 -2.02 10.08 7.45
C ILE A 76 -1.27 8.74 7.42
N VAL A 77 -0.22 8.60 8.23
CA VAL A 77 0.56 7.36 8.31
C VAL A 77 -0.32 6.20 8.79
N ASP A 78 -1.12 6.44 9.82
CA ASP A 78 -1.99 5.43 10.41
C ASP A 78 -3.16 5.11 9.48
N GLN A 79 -3.72 6.09 8.78
CA GLN A 79 -4.72 5.87 7.73
C GLN A 79 -4.19 4.97 6.61
N VAL A 80 -2.99 5.25 6.08
CA VAL A 80 -2.38 4.43 5.03
C VAL A 80 -2.10 3.01 5.53
N VAL A 81 -1.59 2.84 6.74
CA VAL A 81 -1.32 1.51 7.32
C VAL A 81 -2.62 0.73 7.54
N ASN A 82 -3.67 1.38 8.06
CA ASN A 82 -4.97 0.75 8.27
C ASN A 82 -5.62 0.36 6.94
N TRP A 83 -5.53 1.22 5.92
CA TRP A 83 -5.96 0.88 4.57
C TRP A 83 -5.20 -0.33 4.02
N ALA A 84 -3.89 -0.40 4.21
CA ALA A 84 -3.07 -1.52 3.75
C ALA A 84 -3.49 -2.85 4.40
N LYS A 85 -3.69 -2.83 5.74
CA LYS A 85 -4.19 -3.99 6.50
C LYS A 85 -5.57 -4.40 6.02
N PHE A 86 -6.49 -3.45 5.87
CA PHE A 86 -7.84 -3.71 5.36
C PHE A 86 -7.80 -4.32 3.95
N LYS A 87 -7.00 -3.77 3.04
CA LYS A 87 -6.84 -4.28 1.67
C LYS A 87 -6.28 -5.69 1.68
N GLN A 88 -5.31 -5.98 2.55
CA GLN A 88 -4.75 -7.31 2.74
C GLN A 88 -5.82 -8.29 3.24
N THR A 89 -6.56 -7.96 4.30
CA THR A 89 -7.66 -8.78 4.83
C THR A 89 -8.76 -9.00 3.79
N ALA A 90 -9.18 -7.97 3.07
CA ALA A 90 -10.19 -8.09 2.01
C ALA A 90 -9.72 -9.00 0.87
N THR A 91 -8.44 -8.92 0.50
CA THR A 91 -7.83 -9.79 -0.52
C THR A 91 -7.73 -11.24 -0.02
N LEU A 92 -7.41 -11.45 1.26
CA LEU A 92 -7.43 -12.78 1.88
C LEU A 92 -8.85 -13.35 1.89
N GLN A 93 -9.82 -12.57 2.35
CA GLN A 93 -11.24 -12.96 2.35
C GLN A 93 -11.74 -13.29 0.94
N SER A 94 -11.39 -12.50 -0.08
CA SER A 94 -11.80 -12.80 -1.46
C SER A 94 -11.19 -14.12 -1.97
N LYS A 95 -9.95 -14.43 -1.56
CA LYS A 95 -9.31 -15.71 -1.90
C LYS A 95 -9.91 -16.89 -1.14
N MET A 96 -10.36 -16.68 0.10
CA MET A 96 -11.06 -17.68 0.91
C MET A 96 -12.51 -17.89 0.46
N LYS A 97 -13.16 -16.87 -0.10
CA LYS A 97 -14.52 -16.92 -0.66
C LYS A 97 -14.64 -17.66 -2.00
N GLY A 98 -13.66 -18.49 -2.37
CA GLY A 98 -13.74 -19.45 -3.49
C GLY A 98 -14.80 -20.54 -3.32
N GLY A 99 -15.89 -20.28 -2.60
CA GLY A 99 -17.03 -21.15 -2.43
C GLY A 99 -18.17 -20.76 -3.36
N THR A 100 -18.22 -21.39 -4.54
CA THR A 100 -19.45 -21.80 -5.28
C THR A 100 -19.12 -22.43 -6.65
N GLY A 101 -17.84 -22.49 -7.07
CA GLY A 101 -17.49 -22.89 -8.44
C GLY A 101 -16.25 -23.79 -8.63
N GLY A 102 -15.81 -24.56 -7.62
CA GLY A 102 -14.90 -25.70 -7.86
C GLY A 102 -13.40 -25.42 -7.87
N HIS A 103 -12.91 -24.40 -7.15
CA HIS A 103 -11.47 -24.32 -6.85
C HIS A 103 -11.20 -24.95 -5.48
N THR A 104 -10.63 -26.15 -5.48
CA THR A 104 -10.16 -26.87 -4.27
C THR A 104 -8.94 -26.22 -3.64
N ARG A 105 -8.20 -25.39 -4.39
CA ARG A 105 -6.89 -24.86 -3.97
C ARG A 105 -6.91 -23.37 -3.70
N ILE A 106 -6.41 -22.94 -2.55
CA ILE A 106 -6.32 -21.51 -2.19
C ILE A 106 -5.07 -20.90 -2.82
N LEU A 107 -5.25 -20.04 -3.82
CA LEU A 107 -4.14 -19.38 -4.52
C LEU A 107 -3.81 -18.00 -3.94
N GLY A 108 -2.51 -17.69 -3.88
CA GLY A 108 -2.02 -16.34 -3.57
C GLY A 108 -1.83 -16.03 -2.08
N ILE A 109 -1.72 -17.04 -1.22
CA ILE A 109 -1.10 -16.91 0.10
C ILE A 109 0.32 -17.48 -0.04
N PRO A 110 1.37 -16.65 -0.18
CA PRO A 110 2.70 -17.12 -0.60
C PRO A 110 3.33 -18.16 0.34
N LYS A 111 2.96 -18.14 1.62
CA LYS A 111 3.51 -19.05 2.63
C LYS A 111 2.61 -20.26 2.91
N LEU A 112 1.41 -20.32 2.35
CA LEU A 112 0.50 -21.45 2.53
C LEU A 112 0.98 -22.62 1.67
N GLU A 113 1.14 -23.78 2.29
CA GLU A 113 1.30 -25.05 1.60
C GLU A 113 0.00 -25.82 1.77
N ASP A 114 -0.77 -25.89 0.68
CA ASP A 114 -2.11 -26.46 0.68
C ASP A 114 -2.02 -27.98 0.56
N ALA A 115 -2.72 -28.70 1.44
CA ALA A 115 -2.80 -30.15 1.35
C ALA A 115 -3.54 -30.56 0.06
N ASN A 116 -3.15 -31.68 -0.54
CA ASN A 116 -3.70 -32.12 -1.83
C ASN A 116 -5.24 -32.27 -1.82
N ASP A 117 -5.79 -32.71 -0.69
CA ASP A 117 -7.23 -32.97 -0.49
C ASP A 117 -7.96 -31.81 0.23
N ALA A 118 -7.27 -30.69 0.52
CA ALA A 118 -7.87 -29.56 1.23
C ALA A 118 -9.09 -29.00 0.48
N GLY A 119 -10.20 -28.78 1.21
CA GLY A 119 -11.46 -28.28 0.64
C GLY A 119 -12.19 -29.23 -0.32
N GLY A 120 -11.68 -30.44 -0.54
CA GLY A 120 -12.30 -31.49 -1.37
C GLY A 120 -13.14 -32.50 -0.56
N ARG A 121 -13.51 -33.62 -1.20
CA ARG A 121 -14.32 -34.69 -0.56
C ARG A 121 -13.63 -35.35 0.64
N HIS A 122 -12.29 -35.35 0.68
CA HIS A 122 -11.47 -35.97 1.72
C HIS A 122 -10.87 -34.96 2.70
N SER A 123 -11.41 -33.74 2.75
CA SER A 123 -10.89 -32.66 3.58
C SER A 123 -10.93 -32.96 5.08
N ASP A 124 -11.82 -33.87 5.50
CA ASP A 124 -11.92 -34.38 6.87
C ASP A 124 -10.66 -35.11 7.34
N ARG A 125 -9.86 -35.62 6.39
CA ARG A 125 -8.56 -36.25 6.66
C ARG A 125 -7.39 -35.27 6.62
N CYS A 126 -7.63 -34.02 6.24
CA CYS A 126 -6.60 -33.00 6.20
C CYS A 126 -6.47 -32.29 7.55
N THR A 127 -5.24 -31.95 7.92
CA THR A 127 -4.94 -31.18 9.13
C THR A 127 -4.25 -29.89 8.75
N LEU A 128 -4.74 -28.76 9.26
CA LEU A 128 -4.03 -27.49 9.15
C LEU A 128 -3.08 -27.36 10.34
N ILE A 129 -1.77 -27.29 10.04
CA ILE A 129 -0.74 -27.03 11.03
C ILE A 129 -0.43 -25.53 11.01
N LEU A 130 -0.59 -24.87 12.16
CA LEU A 130 -0.21 -23.47 12.35
C LEU A 130 1.15 -23.42 13.02
N THR A 131 2.13 -22.80 12.35
CA THR A 131 3.51 -22.70 12.84
C THR A 131 3.84 -21.26 13.24
N GLU A 132 4.57 -21.11 14.35
CA GLU A 132 5.12 -19.83 14.76
C GLU A 132 6.40 -19.53 13.99
N GLY A 133 6.28 -18.85 12.85
CA GLY A 133 7.40 -18.38 12.04
C GLY A 133 7.96 -19.40 11.05
N ASP A 134 8.92 -18.94 10.25
CA ASP A 134 9.44 -19.71 9.10
C ASP A 134 10.35 -20.87 9.54
N SER A 135 10.98 -20.78 10.72
CA SER A 135 11.82 -21.86 11.28
C SER A 135 10.99 -23.10 11.63
N ALA A 136 9.85 -22.92 12.31
CA ALA A 136 8.94 -24.02 12.64
C ALA A 136 8.24 -24.57 11.39
N LYS A 137 7.97 -23.72 10.39
CA LYS A 137 7.42 -24.15 9.10
C LYS A 137 8.33 -25.15 8.38
N ALA A 138 9.64 -24.91 8.35
CA ALA A 138 10.57 -25.80 7.63
C ALA A 138 10.67 -27.22 8.21
N LEU A 139 10.25 -27.40 9.46
CA LEU A 139 10.23 -28.69 10.15
C LEU A 139 8.88 -29.43 10.01
N ALA A 140 7.82 -28.69 9.73
CA ALA A 140 6.44 -29.19 9.61
C ALA A 140 6.16 -29.68 8.19
#